data_AF-A0A8S1LVK4-F1
#
_entry.id   AF-A0A8S1LVK4-F1
#
_cell.length_a   1.000
_cell.length_b   1.000
_cell.length_c   1.000
_cell.angle_alpha   90.00
_cell.angle_beta   90.00
_cell.angle_gamma   90.00
#
_symmetry.space_group_name_H-M   'P 1'
#
loop_
_entity.id
_entity.type
_entity.pdbx_description
1 polymer ?
#
loop_
_entity_poly.entity_id
_entity_poly.type
_entity_poly.pdbx_seq_one_letter_code
_entity_poly.pdbx_strand_id
1 'polypeptide(L)'
;MKCAKKKFKYLIEDDRIDMEKVYHNIRYTLEITQYEQNELQKMFLVIKDIMQCLKSQICTIQKEERALKSENDELQYLIKEKQQILGELNSLIQILEVTQQNLQFDGDSQINLTHILQTYTPRKQKVGMEILLNIQMEEQQILQLKSLLQTIQNKTTALNMNEQFWSCIRCSKRLQEGQNEQTCIYHSGKLKYYSCRTCGADEYFTCCHQCRDCNSGCKVGLHKP
;
A
#
# COMPACT_ATOMS: atom_id res chain seq x y z
N MET A 1 1.95 63.51 0.56
CA MET A 1 1.85 62.06 0.78
C MET A 1 3.23 61.37 0.89
N LYS A 2 4.06 61.73 1.87
CA LYS A 2 5.36 61.06 2.15
C LYS A 2 5.51 60.78 3.65
N CYS A 3 4.71 59.86 4.21
CA CYS A 3 4.94 59.46 5.63
C CYS A 3 4.31 58.12 6.08
N ALA A 4 4.20 57.09 5.23
CA ALA A 4 3.58 55.81 5.65
C ALA A 4 4.42 54.54 5.38
N LYS A 5 5.68 54.66 4.92
CA LYS A 5 6.49 53.48 4.53
C LYS A 5 7.40 52.91 5.64
N LYS A 6 7.48 53.53 6.83
CA LYS A 6 8.46 53.15 7.87
C LYS A 6 7.93 52.32 9.05
N LYS A 7 6.64 51.99 9.14
CA LYS A 7 6.06 51.30 10.33
C LYS A 7 5.74 49.81 10.18
N PHE A 8 5.89 49.19 9.01
CA PHE A 8 5.52 47.77 8.83
C PHE A 8 6.64 46.75 9.11
N LYS A 9 7.85 47.19 9.48
CA LYS A 9 9.02 46.29 9.62
C LYS A 9 9.08 45.51 10.95
N TYR A 10 8.15 45.73 11.88
CA TYR A 10 8.20 45.16 13.25
C TYR A 10 7.18 44.05 13.55
N LEU A 11 6.62 43.39 12.53
CA LEU A 11 5.54 42.40 12.73
C LEU A 11 5.92 40.95 12.37
N ILE A 12 7.19 40.67 12.04
CA ILE A 12 7.63 39.35 11.54
C ILE A 12 8.97 38.93 12.18
N GLU A 13 9.11 39.08 13.50
CA GLU A 13 10.29 38.56 14.23
C GLU A 13 9.95 37.39 15.18
N ASP A 14 8.66 37.10 15.35
CA ASP A 14 8.12 35.90 15.98
C ASP A 14 7.09 35.37 14.99
N ASP A 15 7.11 34.08 14.62
CA ASP A 15 6.19 33.44 13.64
C ASP A 15 4.68 33.51 14.03
N ARG A 16 4.32 34.37 14.97
CA ARG A 16 2.97 34.66 15.45
C ARG A 16 2.53 36.02 14.94
N ILE A 17 1.90 36.02 13.76
CA ILE A 17 1.13 37.18 13.29
C ILE A 17 -0.08 37.34 14.23
N ASP A 18 -0.04 38.41 15.02
CA ASP A 18 -1.16 38.81 15.88
C ASP A 18 -2.20 39.56 15.03
N MET A 19 -3.22 38.81 14.59
CA MET A 19 -4.27 39.30 13.70
C MET A 19 -5.08 40.45 14.33
N GLU A 20 -5.18 40.52 15.66
CA GLU A 20 -5.85 41.64 16.34
C GLU A 20 -5.04 42.94 16.18
N LYS A 21 -3.70 42.86 16.30
CA LYS A 21 -2.82 44.02 16.05
C LYS A 21 -2.85 44.45 14.58
N VAL A 22 -2.91 43.50 13.66
CA VAL A 22 -3.03 43.80 12.21
C VAL A 22 -4.36 44.50 11.93
N TYR A 23 -5.47 43.97 12.45
CA TYR A 23 -6.79 44.55 12.29
C TYR A 23 -6.88 45.95 12.89
N HIS A 24 -6.36 46.11 14.13
CA HIS A 24 -6.29 47.40 14.81
C HIS A 24 -5.53 48.41 13.96
N ASN A 25 -4.33 48.08 13.48
CA ASN A 25 -3.54 48.99 12.65
C ASN A 25 -4.26 49.40 11.36
N ILE A 26 -4.91 48.46 10.68
CA ILE A 26 -5.65 48.76 9.44
C ILE A 26 -6.82 49.71 9.72
N ARG A 27 -7.56 49.48 10.81
CA ARG A 27 -8.72 50.30 11.21
C ARG A 27 -8.37 51.76 11.46
N TYR A 28 -7.21 52.05 12.09
CA TYR A 28 -6.81 53.43 12.39
C TYR A 28 -6.03 54.11 11.25
N THR A 29 -5.54 53.35 10.28
CA THR A 29 -4.70 53.90 9.20
C THR A 29 -5.49 54.19 7.93
N LEU A 30 -6.63 53.52 7.72
CA LEU A 30 -7.44 53.66 6.51
C LEU A 30 -8.71 54.48 6.80
N GLU A 31 -8.95 55.53 6.01
CA GLU A 31 -10.21 56.28 5.97
C GLU A 31 -11.27 55.47 5.20
N ILE A 32 -11.77 54.39 5.80
CA ILE A 32 -12.79 53.51 5.20
C ILE A 32 -14.16 53.69 5.85
N THR A 33 -15.21 53.48 5.07
CA THR A 33 -16.61 53.58 5.51
C THR A 33 -16.96 52.47 6.52
N GLN A 34 -18.02 52.68 7.31
CA GLN A 34 -18.48 51.67 8.28
C GLN A 34 -18.88 50.35 7.61
N TYR A 35 -19.43 50.40 6.39
CA TYR A 35 -19.77 49.21 5.63
C TYR A 35 -18.51 48.40 5.26
N GLU A 36 -17.48 49.07 4.74
CA GLU A 36 -16.19 48.43 4.42
C GLU A 36 -15.50 47.87 5.67
N GLN A 37 -15.60 48.55 6.82
CA GLN A 37 -15.09 48.02 8.09
C GLN A 37 -15.77 46.70 8.49
N ASN A 38 -17.09 46.60 8.29
CA ASN A 38 -17.84 45.38 8.60
C ASN A 38 -17.49 44.23 7.64
N GLU A 39 -17.37 44.49 6.35
CA GLU A 39 -16.95 43.47 5.37
C GLU A 39 -15.53 42.98 5.63
N LEU A 40 -14.62 43.92 5.95
CA LEU A 40 -13.25 43.58 6.34
C LEU A 40 -13.22 42.69 7.59
N GLN A 41 -14.05 43.01 8.60
CA GLN A 41 -14.16 42.19 9.82
C GLN A 41 -14.64 40.77 9.50
N LYS A 42 -15.63 40.61 8.62
CA LYS A 42 -16.08 39.28 8.17
C LYS A 42 -14.97 38.50 7.48
N MET A 43 -14.20 39.14 6.59
CA MET A 43 -13.05 38.51 5.93
C MET A 43 -11.99 38.06 6.94
N PHE A 44 -11.71 38.87 7.96
CA PHE A 44 -10.76 38.52 9.01
C PHE A 44 -11.21 37.31 9.84
N LEU A 45 -12.51 37.18 10.13
CA LEU A 45 -13.05 36.00 10.80
C LEU A 45 -12.84 34.74 9.95
N VAL A 46 -13.14 34.80 8.65
CA VAL A 46 -12.92 33.68 7.72
C VAL A 46 -11.44 33.29 7.66
N ILE A 47 -10.53 34.26 7.57
CA ILE A 47 -9.08 34.00 7.57
C ILE A 47 -8.65 33.35 8.88
N LYS A 48 -9.15 33.84 10.02
CA LYS A 48 -8.85 33.28 11.35
C LYS A 48 -9.26 31.81 11.44
N ASP A 49 -10.46 31.48 10.97
CA ASP A 49 -10.99 30.11 10.97
C ASP A 49 -10.16 29.19 10.06
N ILE A 50 -9.81 29.66 8.86
CA ILE A 50 -8.92 28.92 7.94
C ILE A 50 -7.56 28.69 8.60
N MET A 51 -6.96 29.71 9.22
CA MET A 51 -5.68 29.57 9.92
C MET A 51 -5.76 28.56 11.07
N GLN A 52 -6.85 28.55 11.82
CA GLN A 52 -7.07 27.57 12.89
C GLN A 52 -7.21 26.14 12.32
N CYS A 53 -7.94 25.98 11.22
CA CYS A 53 -8.06 24.71 10.52
C CYS A 53 -6.69 24.20 10.04
N LEU A 54 -5.90 25.05 9.38
CA LEU A 54 -4.54 24.73 8.93
C LEU A 54 -3.62 24.34 10.09
N LYS A 55 -3.69 25.06 11.22
CA LYS A 55 -2.92 24.69 12.44
C LYS A 55 -3.30 23.29 12.95
N SER A 56 -4.59 22.95 12.94
CA SER A 56 -5.04 21.61 13.31
C SER A 56 -4.51 20.56 12.34
N GLN A 57 -4.55 20.81 11.02
CA GLN A 57 -4.03 19.89 10.01
C GLN A 57 -2.51 19.68 10.16
N ILE A 58 -1.74 20.74 10.38
CA ILE A 58 -0.29 20.66 10.64
C ILE A 58 -0.01 19.78 11.87
N CYS A 59 -0.78 19.95 12.95
CA CYS A 59 -0.64 19.12 14.16
C CYS A 59 -0.91 17.63 13.87
N THR A 60 -1.91 17.32 13.05
CA THR A 60 -2.20 15.94 12.61
C THR A 60 -1.07 15.36 11.77
N ILE A 61 -0.60 16.09 10.77
CA ILE A 61 0.52 15.67 9.90
C ILE A 61 1.78 15.41 10.73
N GLN A 62 2.10 16.27 11.70
CA GLN A 62 3.25 16.08 12.60
C GLN A 62 3.12 14.86 13.53
N LYS A 63 1.89 14.39 13.80
CA LYS A 63 1.68 13.13 14.55
C LYS A 63 1.90 11.93 13.64
N GLU A 64 1.37 11.97 12.43
CA GLU A 64 1.57 10.93 11.41
C GLU A 64 3.04 10.78 11.05
N GLU A 65 3.77 11.88 10.85
CA GLU A 65 5.21 11.88 10.59
C GLU A 65 6.00 11.17 11.70
N ARG A 66 5.64 11.42 12.98
CA ARG A 66 6.28 10.75 14.11
C ARG A 66 5.97 9.26 14.17
N ALA A 67 4.74 8.87 13.85
CA ALA A 67 4.35 7.45 13.78
C ALA A 67 5.12 6.73 12.67
N LEU A 68 5.14 7.29 11.45
CA LEU A 68 5.89 6.75 10.32
C LEU A 68 7.40 6.66 10.60
N LYS A 69 7.96 7.64 11.31
CA LYS A 69 9.37 7.59 11.73
C LYS A 69 9.64 6.42 12.68
N SER A 70 8.75 6.18 13.65
CA SER A 70 8.85 5.04 14.56
C SER A 70 8.75 3.70 13.82
N GLU A 71 7.81 3.57 12.87
CA GLU A 71 7.68 2.37 12.04
C GLU A 71 8.92 2.13 11.17
N ASN A 72 9.50 3.20 10.61
CA ASN A 72 10.73 3.11 9.83
C ASN A 72 11.92 2.66 10.69
N ASP A 73 12.03 3.15 11.93
CA ASP A 73 13.09 2.74 12.86
C ASP A 73 12.97 1.23 13.20
N GLU A 74 11.75 0.71 13.38
CA GLU A 74 11.49 -0.72 13.58
C GLU A 74 11.86 -1.56 12.33
N LEU A 75 11.50 -1.09 11.13
CA LEU A 75 11.90 -1.76 9.88
C LEU A 75 13.42 -1.80 9.70
N GLN A 76 14.14 -0.73 10.04
CA GLN A 76 15.60 -0.72 10.00
C GLN A 76 16.22 -1.74 10.96
N TYR A 77 15.63 -1.90 12.14
CA TYR A 77 16.04 -2.94 13.08
C TYR A 77 15.87 -4.35 12.48
N LEU A 78 14.70 -4.65 11.90
CA LEU A 78 14.43 -5.95 11.27
C LEU A 78 15.35 -6.23 10.07
N ILE A 79 15.67 -5.22 9.25
CA ILE A 79 16.62 -5.34 8.14
C ILE A 79 18.00 -5.75 8.67
N LYS A 80 18.46 -5.14 9.76
CA LYS A 80 19.75 -5.45 10.37
C LYS A 80 19.78 -6.88 10.93
N GLU A 81 18.72 -7.31 11.60
CA GLU A 81 18.59 -8.69 12.10
C GLU A 81 18.61 -9.71 10.95
N LYS A 82 17.85 -9.46 9.87
CA LYS A 82 17.87 -10.30 8.66
C LYS A 82 19.28 -10.40 8.05
N GLN A 83 20.02 -9.30 7.98
CA GLN A 83 21.40 -9.29 7.47
C GLN A 83 22.33 -10.14 8.33
N GLN A 84 22.16 -10.09 9.66
CA GLN A 84 22.93 -10.93 10.58
C GLN A 84 22.66 -12.43 10.33
N ILE A 85 21.39 -12.84 10.29
CA ILE A 85 20.99 -14.24 10.05
C ILE A 85 21.55 -14.73 8.70
N LEU A 86 21.50 -13.89 7.67
CA LEU A 86 22.04 -14.22 6.35
C LEU A 86 23.57 -14.41 6.39
N GLY A 87 24.29 -13.62 7.19
CA GLY A 87 25.71 -13.81 7.45
C GLY A 87 26.03 -15.14 8.13
N GLU A 88 25.23 -15.50 9.14
CA GLU A 88 25.35 -16.80 9.85
C GLU A 88 25.08 -17.98 8.92
N LEU A 89 24.03 -17.92 8.10
CA LEU A 89 23.71 -18.94 7.09
C LEU A 89 24.82 -19.12 6.05
N ASN A 90 25.37 -18.02 5.54
CA ASN A 90 26.49 -18.10 4.59
C ASN A 90 27.73 -18.76 5.21
N SER A 91 27.97 -18.50 6.51
CA SER A 91 29.07 -19.13 7.25
C SER A 91 28.85 -20.64 7.40
N LEU A 92 27.61 -21.08 7.65
CA LEU A 92 27.24 -22.49 7.68
C LEU A 92 27.38 -23.17 6.30
N ILE A 93 26.96 -22.50 5.23
CA ILE A 93 27.13 -23.01 3.85
C ILE A 93 28.61 -23.24 3.55
N GLN A 94 29.49 -22.29 3.87
CA GLN A 94 30.93 -22.45 3.66
C GLN A 94 31.50 -23.64 4.43
N ILE A 95 31.07 -23.87 5.67
CA ILE A 95 31.48 -25.04 6.45
C ILE A 95 31.05 -26.32 5.73
N LEU A 96 29.80 -26.39 5.26
CA LEU A 96 29.27 -27.56 4.55
C LEU A 96 29.98 -27.82 3.22
N GLU A 97 30.27 -26.78 2.44
CA GLU A 97 31.01 -26.88 1.17
C GLU A 97 32.43 -27.41 1.35
N VAL A 98 33.15 -26.92 2.38
CA VAL A 98 34.48 -27.43 2.75
C VAL A 98 34.40 -28.90 3.19
N THR A 99 33.32 -29.29 3.87
CA THR A 99 33.12 -30.67 4.29
C THR A 99 32.84 -31.58 3.09
N GLN A 100 32.09 -31.11 2.10
CA GLN A 100 31.81 -31.83 0.84
C GLN A 100 33.06 -32.01 -0.03
N GLN A 101 33.94 -31.01 -0.15
CA GLN A 101 35.17 -31.13 -0.94
C GLN A 101 36.17 -32.12 -0.34
N ASN A 102 36.12 -32.36 0.98
CA ASN A 102 36.92 -33.38 1.66
C ASN A 102 36.31 -34.79 1.59
N LEU A 103 35.08 -34.93 1.08
CA LEU A 103 34.37 -36.20 0.89
C LEU A 103 34.21 -36.48 -0.61
N GLN A 104 35.30 -36.83 -1.29
CA GLN A 104 35.21 -37.63 -2.52
C GLN A 104 34.75 -39.04 -2.13
N PHE A 105 33.47 -39.21 -1.86
CA PHE A 105 32.84 -40.52 -1.85
C PHE A 105 32.32 -40.84 -3.24
N ASP A 106 32.98 -41.81 -3.86
CA ASP A 106 32.55 -42.44 -5.09
C ASP A 106 31.11 -42.96 -4.90
N GLY A 107 30.21 -42.55 -5.80
CA GLY A 107 28.75 -42.62 -5.65
C GLY A 107 28.13 -44.02 -5.56
N ASP A 108 28.94 -45.08 -5.51
CA ASP A 108 28.50 -46.47 -5.42
C ASP A 108 28.73 -47.10 -4.04
N SER A 109 29.40 -46.42 -3.13
CA SER A 109 29.59 -46.90 -1.76
C SER A 109 28.54 -46.28 -0.86
N GLN A 110 27.32 -46.82 -0.88
CA GLN A 110 26.44 -46.76 0.27
C GLN A 110 27.19 -47.47 1.42
N ILE A 111 28.05 -46.72 2.11
CA ILE A 111 28.67 -47.19 3.33
C ILE A 111 27.50 -47.52 4.23
N ASN A 112 27.33 -48.82 4.46
CA ASN A 112 26.35 -49.34 5.37
C ASN A 112 26.78 -48.88 6.77
N LEU A 113 26.33 -47.67 7.17
CA LEU A 113 26.68 -47.03 8.44
C LEU A 113 26.44 -47.99 9.61
N THR A 114 25.46 -48.89 9.47
CA THR A 114 25.19 -50.01 10.37
C THR A 114 26.41 -50.93 10.56
N HIS A 115 27.17 -51.23 9.51
CA HIS A 115 28.39 -52.04 9.56
C HIS A 115 29.57 -51.29 10.20
N ILE A 116 29.68 -49.98 9.97
CA ILE A 116 30.68 -49.15 10.68
C ILE A 116 30.35 -49.07 12.17
N LEU A 117 29.07 -48.91 12.50
CA LEU A 117 28.61 -48.82 13.88
C LEU A 117 28.95 -50.11 14.66
N GLN A 118 28.86 -51.28 14.03
CA GLN A 118 29.24 -52.57 14.61
C GLN A 118 30.69 -52.67 15.10
N THR A 119 31.59 -51.79 14.64
CA THR A 119 33.00 -51.79 15.08
C THR A 119 33.24 -51.04 16.41
N TYR A 120 32.26 -50.29 16.90
CA TYR A 120 32.39 -49.51 18.14
C TYR A 120 31.96 -50.29 19.40
N THR A 121 32.26 -49.71 20.57
CA THR A 121 31.78 -50.26 21.85
C THR A 121 30.24 -50.28 21.91
N PRO A 122 29.61 -51.23 22.62
CA PRO A 122 28.15 -51.38 22.66
C PRO A 122 27.38 -50.10 23.04
N ARG A 123 27.96 -49.29 23.92
CA ARG A 123 27.38 -48.00 24.31
C ARG A 123 27.36 -47.01 23.15
N LYS A 124 28.43 -46.91 22.37
CA LYS A 124 28.52 -46.03 21.19
C LYS A 124 27.67 -46.55 20.03
N GLN A 125 27.58 -47.87 19.87
CA GLN A 125 26.65 -48.51 18.94
C GLN A 125 25.20 -48.10 19.20
N LYS A 126 24.75 -48.20 20.45
CA LYS A 126 23.36 -47.84 20.81
C LYS A 126 23.04 -46.38 20.48
N VAL A 127 23.92 -45.46 20.86
CA VAL A 127 23.75 -44.02 20.57
C VAL A 127 23.78 -43.77 19.06
N GLY A 128 24.72 -44.39 18.33
CA GLY A 128 24.81 -44.25 16.88
C GLY A 128 23.58 -44.78 16.15
N MET A 129 23.01 -45.91 16.59
CA MET A 129 21.77 -46.46 16.03
C MET A 129 20.56 -45.56 16.31
N GLU A 130 20.48 -44.96 17.49
CA GLU A 130 19.42 -44.00 17.83
C GLU A 130 19.48 -42.74 16.95
N ILE A 131 20.69 -42.20 16.74
CA ILE A 131 20.91 -41.07 15.81
C ILE A 131 20.53 -41.47 14.38
N LEU A 132 20.92 -42.66 13.92
CA LEU A 132 20.61 -43.12 12.57
C LEU A 132 19.09 -43.27 12.34
N LEU A 133 18.37 -43.80 13.32
CA LEU A 133 16.91 -43.88 13.29
C LEU A 133 16.27 -42.49 13.24
N ASN A 134 16.77 -41.53 14.03
CA ASN A 134 16.27 -40.16 14.01
C ASN A 134 16.49 -39.50 12.65
N ILE A 135 17.68 -39.64 12.05
CA ILE A 135 17.97 -39.13 10.70
C ILE A 135 17.01 -39.75 9.68
N GLN A 136 16.82 -41.07 9.72
CA GLN A 136 15.89 -41.74 8.81
C GLN A 136 14.45 -41.23 8.97
N MET A 137 13.99 -40.98 10.20
CA MET A 137 12.68 -40.40 10.45
C MET A 137 12.57 -38.97 9.91
N GLU A 138 13.59 -38.13 10.13
CA GLU A 138 13.64 -36.76 9.63
C GLU A 138 13.65 -36.73 8.09
N GLU A 139 14.39 -37.62 7.44
CA GLU A 139 14.38 -37.77 5.98
C GLU A 139 12.97 -38.08 5.45
N GLN A 140 12.23 -38.99 6.10
CA GLN A 140 10.84 -39.29 5.73
C GLN A 140 9.92 -38.07 5.92
N GLN A 141 10.09 -37.31 7.00
CA GLN A 141 9.34 -36.06 7.22
C GLN A 141 9.63 -35.01 6.14
N ILE A 142 10.90 -34.85 5.75
CA ILE A 142 11.30 -33.93 4.67
C ILE A 142 10.64 -34.32 3.35
N LEU A 143 10.58 -35.62 3.03
CA LEU A 143 9.90 -36.11 1.82
C LEU A 143 8.39 -35.81 1.85
N GLN A 144 7.74 -35.97 3.01
CA GLN A 144 6.33 -35.62 3.19
C GLN A 144 6.08 -34.11 3.04
N LEU A 145 6.94 -33.26 3.62
CA LEU A 145 6.82 -31.81 3.49
C LEU A 145 6.99 -31.34 2.04
N LYS A 146 7.93 -31.95 1.30
CA LYS A 146 8.11 -31.67 -0.14
C LYS A 146 6.86 -31.97 -0.97
N SER A 147 6.19 -33.09 -0.70
CA SER A 147 4.96 -33.43 -1.44
C SER A 147 3.79 -32.50 -1.11
N LEU A 148 3.68 -32.07 0.15
CA LEU A 148 2.68 -31.08 0.57
C LEU A 148 2.94 -29.72 -0.09
N LEU A 149 4.19 -29.27 -0.13
CA LEU A 149 4.57 -28.01 -0.75
C LEU A 149 4.24 -28.01 -2.25
N GLN A 150 4.51 -29.11 -2.95
CA GLN A 150 4.12 -29.27 -4.36
C GLN A 150 2.59 -29.19 -4.53
N THR A 151 1.83 -29.80 -3.62
CA THR A 151 0.36 -29.76 -3.66
C THR A 151 -0.17 -28.34 -3.47
N ILE A 152 0.41 -27.58 -2.54
CA ILE A 152 0.06 -26.18 -2.31
C ILE A 152 0.38 -25.35 -3.55
N GLN A 153 1.58 -25.51 -4.12
CA GLN A 153 1.98 -24.81 -5.34
C GLN A 153 1.01 -25.05 -6.49
N ASN A 154 0.61 -26.32 -6.73
CA ASN A 154 -0.35 -26.68 -7.77
C ASN A 154 -1.74 -26.07 -7.54
N LYS A 155 -2.19 -25.97 -6.28
CA LYS A 155 -3.47 -25.32 -5.94
C LYS A 155 -3.39 -23.81 -6.15
N THR A 156 -2.30 -23.17 -5.75
CA THR A 156 -2.10 -21.73 -5.93
C THR A 156 -2.04 -21.35 -7.40
N THR A 157 -1.34 -22.12 -8.24
CA THR A 157 -1.35 -21.89 -9.69
C THR A 157 -2.74 -22.08 -10.28
N ALA A 158 -3.50 -23.10 -9.85
CA ALA A 158 -4.89 -23.27 -10.30
C ALA A 158 -5.80 -22.10 -9.89
N LEU A 159 -5.63 -21.56 -8.68
CA LEU A 159 -6.38 -20.37 -8.23
C LEU A 159 -5.99 -19.12 -9.02
N ASN A 160 -4.71 -18.92 -9.28
CA ASN A 160 -4.24 -17.80 -10.11
C ASN A 160 -4.73 -17.88 -11.56
N MET A 161 -4.94 -19.09 -12.09
CA MET A 161 -5.53 -19.27 -13.43
C MET A 161 -7.06 -19.06 -13.45
N ASN A 162 -7.74 -19.20 -12.30
CA ASN A 162 -9.13 -18.81 -12.15
C ASN A 162 -9.21 -17.31 -11.85
N GLU A 163 -8.84 -16.49 -12.84
CA GLU A 163 -9.02 -15.04 -12.78
C GLU A 163 -10.47 -14.72 -12.38
N GLN A 164 -10.66 -14.12 -11.19
CA GLN A 164 -11.99 -13.76 -10.73
C GLN A 164 -12.49 -12.60 -11.58
N PHE A 165 -13.45 -12.90 -12.45
CA PHE A 165 -14.11 -11.90 -13.28
C PHE A 165 -15.38 -11.40 -12.62
N TRP A 166 -15.62 -10.09 -12.69
CA TRP A 166 -16.86 -9.45 -12.29
C TRP A 166 -17.46 -8.67 -13.46
N SER A 167 -18.77 -8.43 -13.44
CA SER A 167 -19.48 -7.75 -14.53
C SER A 167 -19.92 -6.37 -14.09
N CYS A 168 -19.62 -5.34 -14.89
CA CYS A 168 -19.96 -3.98 -14.54
C CYS A 168 -21.46 -3.70 -14.72
N ILE A 169 -22.18 -3.25 -13.69
CA ILE A 169 -23.63 -2.94 -13.78
C ILE A 169 -23.95 -1.77 -14.71
N ARG A 170 -22.96 -0.92 -15.01
CA ARG A 170 -23.14 0.29 -15.82
C ARG A 170 -23.01 0.05 -17.31
N CYS A 171 -22.04 -0.78 -17.72
CA CYS A 171 -21.69 -1.00 -19.12
C CYS A 171 -21.72 -2.48 -19.53
N SER A 172 -22.03 -3.38 -18.59
CA SER A 172 -22.11 -4.84 -18.78
C SER A 172 -20.81 -5.51 -19.25
N LYS A 173 -19.67 -4.80 -19.23
CA LYS A 173 -18.35 -5.40 -19.52
C LYS A 173 -17.91 -6.30 -18.37
N ARG A 174 -17.33 -7.44 -18.74
CA ARG A 174 -16.65 -8.35 -17.80
C ARG A 174 -15.21 -7.88 -17.60
N LEU A 175 -14.78 -7.76 -16.36
CA LEU A 175 -13.49 -7.23 -15.94
C LEU A 175 -12.82 -8.21 -14.98
N GLN A 176 -11.49 -8.24 -15.02
CA GLN A 176 -10.70 -9.00 -14.07
C GLN A 176 -10.65 -8.25 -12.73
N GLU A 177 -10.70 -8.97 -11.61
CA GLU A 177 -10.41 -8.39 -10.30
C GLU A 177 -9.04 -7.68 -10.30
N GLY A 178 -8.97 -6.52 -9.64
CA GLY A 178 -7.79 -5.65 -9.67
C GLY A 178 -7.70 -4.72 -10.88
N GLN A 179 -8.44 -4.95 -11.97
CA GLN A 179 -8.48 -4.08 -13.15
C GLN A 179 -9.73 -3.19 -13.16
N ASN A 180 -9.73 -2.10 -12.38
CA ASN A 180 -10.80 -1.09 -12.41
C ASN A 180 -10.27 0.26 -12.89
N GLU A 181 -10.10 0.39 -14.21
CA GLU A 181 -9.65 1.62 -14.84
C GLU A 181 -10.82 2.59 -15.12
N GLN A 182 -10.51 3.88 -15.34
CA GLN A 182 -11.49 4.90 -15.71
C GLN A 182 -11.92 4.79 -17.19
N THR A 183 -12.32 3.58 -17.62
CA THR A 183 -12.70 3.26 -19.00
C THR A 183 -14.18 2.87 -19.14
N CYS A 184 -14.95 2.97 -18.06
CA CYS A 184 -16.39 2.71 -18.09
C CYS A 184 -17.12 3.87 -18.77
N ILE A 185 -17.63 3.63 -19.97
CA ILE A 185 -18.51 4.55 -20.70
C ILE A 185 -19.96 4.18 -20.35
N TYR A 186 -20.72 5.12 -19.79
CA TYR A 186 -22.09 4.84 -19.32
C TYR A 186 -23.00 6.07 -19.34
N HIS A 187 -24.31 5.82 -19.27
CA HIS A 187 -25.33 6.84 -19.08
C HIS A 187 -25.63 7.00 -17.59
N SER A 188 -25.47 8.23 -17.07
CA SER A 188 -25.85 8.54 -15.67
C SER A 188 -27.33 8.90 -15.49
N GLY A 189 -28.05 9.09 -16.60
CA GLY A 189 -29.48 9.43 -16.61
C GLY A 189 -30.37 8.20 -16.67
N LYS A 190 -31.65 8.37 -16.36
CA LYS A 190 -32.66 7.30 -16.50
C LYS A 190 -33.05 7.13 -17.97
N LEU A 191 -33.38 5.91 -18.37
CA LEU A 191 -34.02 5.66 -19.66
C LEU A 191 -35.48 6.16 -19.60
N LYS A 192 -35.91 6.90 -20.61
CA LYS A 192 -37.29 7.35 -20.80
C LYS A 192 -37.75 7.02 -22.20
N TYR A 193 -39.07 6.85 -22.36
CA TYR A 193 -39.68 6.57 -23.65
C TYR A 193 -40.34 7.83 -24.21
N TYR A 194 -39.77 8.41 -25.28
CA TYR A 194 -40.33 9.54 -26.02
C TYR A 194 -39.71 9.61 -27.42
N SER A 195 -38.75 10.50 -27.67
CA SER A 195 -38.03 10.58 -28.94
C SER A 195 -36.58 10.96 -28.69
N CYS A 196 -35.66 10.10 -29.14
CA CYS A 196 -34.24 10.37 -29.18
C CYS A 196 -33.96 11.64 -29.99
N ARG A 197 -33.16 12.56 -29.45
CA ARG A 197 -32.82 13.83 -30.11
C ARG A 197 -32.09 13.63 -31.44
N THR A 198 -31.39 12.52 -31.63
CA THR A 198 -30.57 12.25 -32.82
C THR A 198 -31.32 11.46 -33.89
N CYS A 199 -32.00 10.37 -33.53
CA CYS A 199 -32.65 9.48 -34.50
C CYS A 199 -34.17 9.40 -34.39
N GLY A 200 -34.79 10.07 -33.41
CA GLY A 200 -36.24 10.00 -33.19
C GLY A 200 -36.75 8.70 -32.55
N ALA A 201 -35.88 7.73 -32.25
CA ALA A 201 -36.27 6.46 -31.62
C ALA A 201 -37.03 6.66 -30.29
N ASP A 202 -37.88 5.70 -29.95
CA ASP A 202 -38.83 5.82 -28.84
C ASP A 202 -38.18 5.83 -27.45
N GLU A 203 -36.87 5.66 -27.33
CA GLU A 203 -36.15 5.67 -26.06
C GLU A 203 -34.98 6.67 -26.06
N TYR A 204 -34.70 7.26 -24.89
CA TYR A 204 -33.54 8.12 -24.69
C TYR A 204 -33.08 8.15 -23.23
N PHE A 205 -31.80 8.45 -23.01
CA PHE A 205 -31.25 8.68 -21.67
C PHE A 205 -31.34 10.15 -21.26
N THR A 206 -31.83 10.45 -20.05
CA THR A 206 -31.98 11.84 -19.58
C THR A 206 -30.67 12.59 -19.39
N CYS A 207 -29.50 11.95 -19.46
CA CYS A 207 -28.22 12.65 -19.34
C CYS A 207 -27.78 13.36 -20.62
N CYS A 208 -28.21 12.87 -21.79
CA CYS A 208 -27.76 13.38 -23.09
C CYS A 208 -28.88 13.50 -24.13
N HIS A 209 -30.08 13.01 -23.83
CA HIS A 209 -31.21 12.98 -24.75
C HIS A 209 -30.99 12.12 -26.00
N GLN A 210 -30.11 11.12 -25.91
CA GLN A 210 -29.81 10.18 -27.00
C GLN A 210 -30.19 8.75 -26.59
N CYS A 211 -30.56 7.92 -27.57
CA CYS A 211 -30.80 6.48 -27.38
C CYS A 211 -29.47 5.73 -27.30
N ARG A 212 -29.56 4.44 -26.96
CA ARG A 212 -28.39 3.54 -26.87
C ARG A 212 -27.63 3.40 -28.19
N ASP A 213 -28.34 3.42 -29.32
CA ASP A 213 -27.73 3.24 -30.65
C ASP A 213 -27.00 4.49 -31.14
N CYS A 214 -27.47 5.68 -30.77
CA CYS A 214 -26.81 6.93 -31.12
C CYS A 214 -25.61 7.24 -30.21
N ASN A 215 -25.63 6.76 -28.98
CA ASN A 215 -24.55 7.01 -28.02
C ASN A 215 -24.47 5.90 -26.96
N SER A 216 -23.31 5.23 -26.90
CA SER A 216 -23.05 4.15 -25.94
C SER A 216 -22.88 4.65 -24.49
N GLY A 217 -22.61 5.94 -24.27
CA GLY A 217 -22.61 6.56 -22.94
C GLY A 217 -22.13 8.01 -22.94
N CYS A 218 -22.77 8.82 -22.10
CA CYS A 218 -22.52 10.27 -21.99
C CYS A 218 -21.40 10.63 -20.99
N LYS A 219 -20.91 9.68 -20.20
CA LYS A 219 -19.87 9.88 -19.17
C LYS A 219 -18.84 8.76 -19.15
N VAL A 220 -17.64 9.08 -18.70
CA VAL A 220 -16.53 8.14 -18.47
C VAL A 220 -16.21 8.10 -16.97
N GLY A 221 -15.90 6.92 -16.44
CA GLY A 221 -15.45 6.78 -15.05
C GLY A 221 -15.04 5.35 -14.71
N LEU A 222 -14.94 5.05 -13.43
CA LEU A 222 -14.68 3.70 -12.94
C LEU A 222 -15.87 2.77 -13.19
N HIS A 223 -15.55 1.50 -13.47
CA HIS A 223 -16.53 0.43 -13.53
C HIS A 223 -17.09 0.15 -12.13
N LYS A 224 -18.33 -0.34 -12.08
CA LYS A 224 -19.03 -0.68 -10.82
C LYS A 224 -19.51 -2.12 -10.84
N PRO A 225 -19.20 -2.93 -9.82
CA PRO A 225 -19.74 -4.28 -9.68
C PRO A 225 -21.27 -4.30 -9.60
#